data_AF-A0A1J4VX71-F1
#
_entry.id   AF-A0A1J4VX71-F1
#
_cell.length_a   1.000
_cell.length_b   1.000
_cell.length_c   1.000
_cell.angle_alpha   90.00
_cell.angle_beta   90.00
_cell.angle_gamma   90.00
#
_symmetry.space_group_name_H-M   'P 1'
#
loop_
_entity.id
_entity.type
_entity.pdbx_description
1 polymer ?
#
loop_
_entity_poly.entity_id
_entity_poly.type
_entity_poly.pdbx_seq_one_letter_code
_entity_poly.pdbx_strand_id
1 'polypeptide(L)' 'MGDIDSKIFALNEGEITTPVPTALGYHIFKAVERQRTSVKPLSEVRPDVQDLIFREKLKDRLNAWLGNLKKNAYISIR' A
#
# COMPACT_ATOMS: atom_id res chain seq x y z
N MET A 1 -6.43 7.49 -0.74
CA MET A 1 -7.34 6.34 -0.93
C MET A 1 -8.00 5.87 0.38
N GLY A 2 -7.41 6.09 1.56
CA GLY A 2 -7.88 5.47 2.81
C GLY A 2 -9.28 5.86 3.32
N ASP A 3 -9.81 7.04 2.96
CA ASP A 3 -11.15 7.48 3.41
C ASP A 3 -12.31 6.75 2.71
N ILE A 4 -12.08 6.24 1.50
CA ILE A 4 -13.10 5.50 0.75
C ILE A 4 -13.19 4.08 1.30
N ASP A 5 -12.03 3.46 1.50
CA ASP A 5 -11.89 2.09 2.00
C ASP A 5 -12.58 1.92 3.36
N SER A 6 -12.35 2.84 4.30
CA SER A 6 -12.97 2.78 5.64
C SER A 6 -14.51 2.83 5.59
N LYS A 7 -15.09 3.65 4.71
CA LYS A 7 -16.54 3.74 4.51
C LYS A 7 -17.12 2.48 3.90
N ILE A 8 -16.40 1.86 2.95
CA ILE A 8 -16.84 0.62 2.30
C ILE A 8 -16.75 -0.57 3.27
N PHE A 9 -15.65 -0.70 4.01
CA PHE A 9 -15.47 -1.80 4.98
C PHE A 9 -16.38 -1.71 6.21
N ALA A 10 -16.93 -0.52 6.50
CA ALA A 10 -17.93 -0.32 7.54
C ALA A 10 -19.33 -0.82 7.15
N LEU A 11 -19.64 -0.96 5.85
CA LEU A 11 -20.95 -1.39 5.39
C LEU A 11 -21.27 -2.84 5.77
N ASN A 12 -22.54 -3.09 6.05
CA ASN A 12 -23.09 -4.43 6.10
C ASN A 12 -23.41 -4.94 4.68
N GLU A 13 -23.53 -6.25 4.54
CA GLU A 13 -23.91 -6.86 3.26
C GLU A 13 -25.30 -6.36 2.81
N GLY A 14 -25.39 -5.91 1.56
CA GLY A 14 -26.56 -5.27 0.97
C GLY A 14 -26.66 -3.75 1.17
N GLU A 15 -25.83 -3.16 2.04
CA GLU A 15 -25.88 -1.74 2.38
C GLU A 15 -25.17 -0.86 1.34
N ILE A 16 -25.55 0.42 1.28
CA ILE A 16 -25.01 1.43 0.35
C ILE A 16 -24.33 2.57 1.11
N THR A 17 -23.25 3.13 0.56
CA THR A 17 -22.62 4.33 1.13
C THR A 17 -23.42 5.59 0.80
N THR A 18 -23.29 6.62 1.62
CA THR A 18 -23.61 7.99 1.17
C THR A 18 -22.66 8.41 0.04
N PRO A 19 -23.02 9.40 -0.81
CA PRO A 19 -22.16 9.85 -1.90
C PRO A 19 -20.76 10.22 -1.41
N VAL A 20 -19.74 9.49 -1.88
CA VAL A 20 -18.34 9.69 -1.50
C VAL A 20 -17.66 10.56 -2.55
N PRO A 21 -17.11 11.73 -2.18
CA PRO A 21 -16.35 12.55 -3.11
C PRO A 21 -15.03 11.88 -3.47
N THR A 22 -14.74 11.80 -4.76
CA THR A 22 -13.50 11.27 -5.33
C THR A 22 -12.97 12.27 -6.36
N ALA A 23 -11.74 12.07 -6.84
CA ALA A 23 -11.13 12.94 -7.85
C ALA A 23 -11.93 13.03 -9.17
N LEU A 24 -12.84 12.08 -9.41
CA LEU A 24 -13.66 11.98 -10.61
C LEU A 24 -15.13 12.41 -10.38
N GLY A 25 -15.50 12.86 -9.18
CA GLY A 25 -16.88 13.25 -8.83
C GLY A 25 -17.41 12.46 -7.61
N TYR A 26 -18.69 12.11 -7.60
CA TYR A 26 -19.31 11.38 -6.48
C TYR A 26 -19.53 9.91 -6.83
N HIS A 27 -19.14 9.03 -5.92
CA HIS A 27 -19.34 7.58 -6.06
C HIS A 27 -20.25 7.05 -4.95
N ILE A 28 -21.16 6.13 -5.29
CA ILE A 28 -22.00 5.39 -4.35
C ILE A 28 -21.60 3.93 -4.47
N PHE A 29 -21.23 3.31 -3.35
CA PHE A 29 -20.82 1.91 -3.32
C PHE A 29 -21.89 1.07 -2.62
N LYS A 30 -22.15 -0.13 -3.14
CA LYS A 30 -23.01 -1.13 -2.50
C LYS A 30 -22.16 -2.33 -2.11
N ALA A 31 -22.22 -2.74 -0.84
CA ALA A 31 -21.58 -3.97 -0.40
C ALA A 31 -22.41 -5.17 -0.88
N VAL A 32 -21.94 -5.89 -1.89
CA VAL A 32 -22.66 -7.05 -2.45
C VAL A 32 -22.45 -8.29 -1.58
N GLU A 33 -21.22 -8.48 -1.09
CA GLU A 33 -20.82 -9.62 -0.28
C GLU A 33 -19.76 -9.14 0.72
N ARG A 34 -19.80 -9.67 1.95
CA ARG A 34 -18.77 -9.39 2.97
C ARG A 34 -18.01 -10.65 3.31
N GLN A 35 -16.85 -10.83 2.70
CA GLN A 35 -15.95 -11.92 3.05
C GLN A 35 -15.27 -11.62 4.38
N ARG A 36 -15.45 -12.51 5.36
CA ARG A 36 -14.69 -12.46 6.61
C ARG A 36 -13.24 -12.84 6.30
N THR A 37 -12.36 -11.86 6.26
CA THR A 37 -10.92 -12.12 6.19
C THR A 37 -10.51 -12.87 7.45
N SER A 38 -10.13 -14.14 7.29
CA SER A 38 -9.28 -14.79 8.28
C SER A 38 -7.87 -14.20 8.16
N VAL A 39 -7.25 -13.86 9.29
CA VAL A 39 -5.85 -13.47 9.30
C VAL A 39 -5.05 -14.71 8.90
N LYS A 40 -4.33 -14.64 7.77
CA LYS A 40 -3.46 -15.74 7.34
C LYS A 40 -2.46 -16.03 8.46
N PRO A 41 -2.25 -17.31 8.83
CA PRO A 41 -1.28 -17.66 9.87
C PRO A 41 0.12 -17.19 9.47
N LEU A 42 0.92 -16.80 10.47
CA LEU A 42 2.26 -16.27 10.25
C LEU A 42 3.12 -17.21 9.39
N SER A 43 2.96 -18.53 9.54
CA SER A 43 3.67 -19.54 8.75
C SER A 43 3.48 -19.38 7.24
N GLU A 44 2.30 -18.97 6.79
CA GLU A 44 1.98 -18.81 5.37
C GLU A 44 2.53 -17.51 4.80
N VAL A 45 2.53 -16.43 5.60
CA VAL A 45 2.94 -15.09 5.14
C VAL A 45 4.40 -14.75 5.48
N ARG A 46 5.08 -15.57 6.28
CA ARG A 46 6.47 -15.35 6.69
C ARG A 46 7.42 -15.17 5.50
N PRO A 47 7.36 -15.97 4.41
CA PRO A 47 8.22 -15.76 3.24
C PRO A 47 7.98 -14.40 2.59
N ASP A 48 6.71 -14.03 2.38
CA ASP A 48 6.34 -12.75 1.76
C ASP A 48 6.82 -11.55 2.57
N VAL A 49 6.64 -11.62 3.91
CA VAL A 49 7.10 -10.57 4.84
C VAL A 49 8.63 -10.47 4.84
N GLN A 50 9.33 -11.60 4.80
CA GLN A 50 10.79 -11.60 4.72
C GLN A 50 11.29 -10.97 3.42
N ASP A 51 10.69 -11.32 2.29
CA ASP A 51 11.02 -10.73 0.99
C ASP A 51 10.74 -9.24 0.93
N LEU A 52 9.63 -8.80 1.54
CA LEU A 52 9.30 -7.38 1.67
C LEU A 52 10.39 -6.62 2.44
N ILE A 53 10.72 -7.08 3.64
CA ILE A 53 11.74 -6.46 4.51
C ILE A 53 13.11 -6.49 3.83
N PHE A 54 13.44 -7.58 3.14
CA PHE A 54 14.70 -7.72 2.43
C PHE A 54 14.82 -6.68 1.31
N ARG A 55 13.80 -6.52 0.47
CA ARG A 55 13.77 -5.51 -0.60
C ARG A 55 13.88 -4.09 -0.06
N GLU A 56 13.21 -3.80 1.05
CA GLU A 56 13.30 -2.50 1.71
C GLU A 56 14.74 -2.21 2.17
N LYS A 57 15.35 -3.12 2.93
CA LYS A 57 16.74 -2.98 3.39
C LYS A 57 17.74 -2.88 2.25
N LEU A 58 17.54 -3.63 1.17
CA LEU A 58 18.37 -3.54 -0.02
C LEU A 58 18.29 -2.17 -0.66
N LYS A 59 17.08 -1.64 -0.85
CA LYS A 59 16.85 -0.32 -1.44
C LYS A 59 17.54 0.77 -0.60
N ASP A 60 17.40 0.72 0.71
CA ASP A 60 18.02 1.70 1.61
C ASP A 60 19.54 1.66 1.54
N ARG A 61 20.13 0.46 1.57
CA ARG A 61 21.58 0.28 1.44
C ARG A 61 22.08 0.76 0.07
N LEU A 62 21.35 0.44 -0.99
CA LEU A 62 21.70 0.87 -2.35
C LEU A 62 21.68 2.40 -2.45
N ASN A 63 20.65 3.05 -1.92
CA ASN A 63 20.54 4.50 -1.90
C ASN A 63 21.68 5.15 -1.09
N ALA A 64 22.00 4.60 0.08
CA ALA A 64 23.13 5.07 0.88
C ALA A 64 24.46 4.94 0.13
N TRP A 65 24.69 3.80 -0.53
CA TRP A 65 25.88 3.55 -1.33
C TRP A 65 25.99 4.50 -2.52
N LEU A 66 24.90 4.68 -3.29
CA LEU A 66 24.83 5.63 -4.40
C LEU A 66 25.04 7.08 -3.91
N GLY A 67 24.50 7.43 -2.75
CA GLY A 67 24.72 8.74 -2.14
C GLY A 67 26.19 9.01 -1.84
N ASN A 68 26.90 8.02 -1.29
CA ASN A 68 28.34 8.12 -1.03
C ASN A 68 29.16 8.18 -2.32
N LEU A 69 28.80 7.37 -3.33
CA LEU A 69 29.49 7.39 -4.63
C LEU A 69 29.35 8.75 -5.32
N LYS A 70 28.14 9.33 -5.32
CA LYS A 70 27.89 10.67 -5.89
C LYS A 70 28.67 11.77 -5.18
N LYS A 71 28.83 11.69 -3.85
CA LYS A 71 29.61 12.68 -3.07
C LYS A 71 31.10 12.65 -3.41
N ASN A 72 31.64 11.46 -3.68
CA ASN A 72 33.07 11.26 -3.92
C ASN A 72 33.44 11.32 -5.42
N ALA A 73 32.46 11.39 -6.31
CA ALA A 73 32.68 11.49 -7.74
C ALA A 73 32.64 12.96 -8.21
N TYR A 74 33.59 13.34 -9.08
CA TYR A 74 33.49 14.60 -9.82
C TYR A 74 32.44 14.45 -10.92
N ILE A 75 31.30 15.13 -10.77
CA ILE A 75 30.18 15.10 -11.74
C ILE A 75 30.02 16.51 -12.30
N SER A 76 30.40 16.73 -13.57
CA SER A 76 30.04 17.95 -14.31
C SER A 76 28.91 17.67 -15.29
N ILE A 77 27.80 18.39 -15.14
CA ILE A 77 26.69 18.39 -16.12
C ILE A 77 26.89 19.63 -17.00
N ARG A 78 26.96 19.45 -18.32
CA ARG A 78 27.08 20.52 -19.32
C ARG A 78 25.70 21.05 -19.72
#